data_AF-A0A0R1VCP5-F1
#
_entry.id   AF-A0A0R1VCP5-F1
#
_cell.length_a   1.000
_cell.length_b   1.000
_cell.length_c   1.000
_cell.angle_alpha   90.00
_cell.angle_beta   90.00
_cell.angle_gamma   90.00
#
_symmetry.space_group_name_H-M   'P 1'
#
loop_
_entity.id
_entity.type
_entity.pdbx_description
1 polymer ?
#
loop_
_entity_poly.entity_id
_entity_poly.type
_entity_poly.pdbx_seq_one_letter_code
_entity_poly.pdbx_strand_id
1 'polypeptide(L)'
;MTNHEFVIRLFVPLVEKAKQNRHIDQPLIMHSDRGSQFTSEAYNQATAEMTLSYSKKSYPGDNACIESFHALIKRKWLNRFKIHSYSEAKRLVFQYIETFYNTVRTHSRCEFKSPKQFEDEYQTLIQNLTAA
;
A
#
# COMPACT_ATOMS: atom_id res chain seq x y z
N MET A 1 -17.42 18.24 -3.58
CA MET A 1 -16.31 17.30 -3.81
C MET A 1 -16.79 15.92 -3.42
N THR A 2 -16.93 15.00 -4.37
CA THR A 2 -17.38 13.63 -4.06
C THR A 2 -16.26 12.82 -3.42
N ASN A 3 -16.58 11.70 -2.77
CA ASN A 3 -15.57 10.81 -2.20
C ASN A 3 -14.59 10.30 -3.28
N HIS A 4 -15.08 10.14 -4.52
CA HIS A 4 -14.27 9.76 -5.68
C HIS A 4 -13.21 10.81 -6.01
N GLU A 5 -13.59 12.08 -6.13
CA GLU A 5 -12.64 13.16 -6.46
C GLU A 5 -11.52 13.30 -5.42
N PHE A 6 -11.85 13.12 -4.13
CA PHE A 6 -10.87 13.21 -3.06
C PHE A 6 -9.81 12.10 -3.15
N VAL A 7 -10.24 10.86 -3.39
CA VAL A 7 -9.34 9.71 -3.50
C VAL A 7 -8.43 9.85 -4.71
N ILE A 8 -8.96 10.26 -5.86
CA ILE A 8 -8.17 10.46 -7.08
C ILE A 8 -7.15 11.58 -6.92
N ARG A 9 -7.54 12.69 -6.28
CA ARG A 9 -6.62 13.81 -6.00
C ARG A 9 -5.41 13.40 -5.17
N LEU A 10 -5.56 12.39 -4.31
CA LEU A 10 -4.47 11.86 -3.49
C LEU A 10 -3.71 10.72 -4.18
N PHE A 11 -4.35 10.00 -5.09
CA PHE A 11 -3.80 8.82 -5.73
C PHE A 11 -2.58 9.14 -6.60
N VAL A 12 -2.70 10.08 -7.55
CA VAL A 12 -1.60 10.40 -8.48
C VAL A 12 -0.34 10.86 -7.73
N PRO A 13 -0.39 11.82 -6.79
CA PRO A 13 0.79 12.20 -6.01
C PRO A 13 1.39 11.04 -5.20
N LEU A 14 0.56 10.10 -4.74
CA LEU A 14 1.02 8.95 -3.97
C LEU A 14 1.78 7.96 -4.85
N VAL A 15 1.30 7.69 -6.07
CA VAL A 15 1.99 6.80 -7.00
C VAL A 15 3.31 7.41 -7.47
N GLU A 16 3.34 8.70 -7.82
CA GLU A 16 4.59 9.36 -8.21
C GLU A 16 5.61 9.35 -7.06
N LYS A 17 5.17 9.60 -5.83
CA LYS A 17 6.04 9.46 -4.65
C LYS A 17 6.54 8.02 -4.47
N ALA A 18 5.70 7.01 -4.72
CA ALA A 18 6.10 5.62 -4.62
C ALA A 18 7.15 5.25 -5.69
N LYS A 19 6.97 5.70 -6.94
CA LYS A 19 7.95 5.54 -8.03
C LYS A 19 9.30 6.13 -7.66
N GLN A 20 9.30 7.38 -7.19
CA GLN A 20 10.52 8.09 -6.77
C GLN A 20 11.23 7.37 -5.62
N ASN A 21 10.48 6.92 -4.61
CA ASN A 21 11.03 6.21 -3.46
C ASN A 21 11.60 4.83 -3.81
N ARG A 22 11.13 4.22 -4.91
CA ARG A 22 11.50 2.86 -5.31
C ARG A 22 12.42 2.79 -6.53
N HIS A 23 12.69 3.93 -7.18
CA HIS A 23 13.48 4.01 -8.41
C HIS A 23 12.92 3.10 -9.53
N ILE A 24 11.60 3.10 -9.73
CA ILE A 24 10.91 2.27 -10.73
C ILE A 24 10.33 3.15 -11.84
N ASP A 25 10.64 2.79 -13.09
CA ASP A 25 10.23 3.54 -14.27
C ASP A 25 9.16 2.84 -15.15
N GLN A 26 8.96 1.51 -15.06
CA GLN A 26 8.11 0.78 -16.02
C GLN A 26 7.40 -0.48 -15.47
N PRO A 27 6.33 -0.91 -16.15
CA PRO A 27 4.97 -0.49 -15.86
C PRO A 27 4.51 -1.00 -14.50
N LEU A 28 3.93 -0.10 -13.69
CA LEU A 28 3.34 -0.47 -12.42
C LEU A 28 2.09 -1.31 -12.66
N ILE A 29 2.01 -2.46 -11.99
CA ILE A 29 0.76 -3.18 -11.84
C ILE A 29 0.03 -2.57 -10.65
N MET A 30 -1.09 -1.91 -10.92
CA MET A 30 -1.96 -1.38 -9.86
C MET A 30 -3.12 -2.35 -9.65
N HIS A 31 -3.07 -3.10 -8.55
CA HIS A 31 -4.14 -4.01 -8.15
C HIS A 31 -5.11 -3.33 -7.19
N SER A 32 -6.41 -3.37 -7.48
CA SER A 32 -7.46 -2.85 -6.60
C SER A 32 -8.71 -3.73 -6.61
N ASP A 33 -9.61 -3.49 -5.66
CA ASP A 33 -10.98 -4.00 -5.79
C ASP A 33 -11.74 -3.26 -6.92
N ARG A 34 -12.99 -3.68 -7.15
CA ARG A 34 -13.89 -3.08 -8.17
C ARG A 34 -14.78 -1.98 -7.59
N GLY A 35 -14.35 -1.31 -6.53
CA GLY A 35 -15.06 -0.18 -5.96
C GLY A 35 -15.18 0.95 -6.97
N SER A 36 -16.27 1.73 -6.88
CA SER A 36 -16.57 2.80 -7.86
C SER A 36 -15.50 3.90 -7.93
N GLN A 37 -14.65 4.03 -6.91
CA GLN A 37 -13.46 4.90 -6.95
C GLN A 37 -12.43 4.43 -7.98
N PHE A 38 -12.17 3.12 -8.03
CA PHE A 38 -11.16 2.49 -8.90
C PHE A 38 -11.71 2.10 -10.28
N THR A 39 -13.00 2.29 -10.54
CA THR A 39 -13.60 2.11 -11.87
C THR A 39 -14.08 3.43 -12.48
N SER A 40 -13.76 4.56 -11.85
CA SER A 40 -14.16 5.88 -12.33
C SER A 40 -13.34 6.31 -13.56
N GLU A 41 -13.91 7.16 -14.40
CA GLU A 41 -13.20 7.72 -15.55
C GLU A 41 -11.94 8.48 -15.13
N ALA A 42 -12.04 9.28 -14.07
CA ALA A 42 -10.91 10.02 -13.51
C ALA A 42 -9.77 9.10 -13.04
N TYR A 43 -10.08 7.93 -12.48
CA TYR A 43 -9.07 6.92 -12.15
C TYR A 43 -8.39 6.37 -13.39
N ASN A 44 -9.19 5.94 -14.38
CA ASN A 44 -8.65 5.36 -15.62
C ASN A 44 -7.73 6.36 -16.35
N GLN A 45 -8.06 7.64 -16.34
CA GLN A 45 -7.19 8.71 -16.87
C GLN A 45 -5.89 8.84 -16.06
N ALA A 46 -6.00 8.85 -14.73
CA ALA A 46 -4.85 8.95 -13.82
C ALA A 46 -3.89 7.74 -13.90
N THR A 47 -4.38 6.58 -14.33
CA THR A 47 -3.61 5.32 -14.43
C THR A 47 -3.36 4.88 -15.86
N ALA A 48 -3.45 5.78 -16.85
CA ALA A 48 -3.37 5.42 -18.27
C ALA A 48 -2.07 4.69 -18.66
N GLU A 49 -0.98 4.92 -17.93
CA GLU A 49 0.34 4.29 -18.15
C GLU A 49 0.59 3.05 -17.27
N MET A 50 -0.42 2.59 -16.53
CA MET A 50 -0.31 1.47 -15.59
C MET A 50 -1.11 0.26 -16.07
N THR A 51 -0.66 -0.94 -15.68
CA THR A 51 -1.42 -2.16 -15.89
C THR A 51 -2.41 -2.33 -14.74
N LEU A 52 -3.70 -2.13 -15.00
CA LEU A 52 -4.74 -2.30 -13.99
C LEU A 52 -5.11 -3.77 -13.79
N SER A 53 -5.07 -4.21 -12.54
CA SER A 53 -5.51 -5.54 -12.10
C SER A 53 -6.65 -5.38 -11.12
N TYR A 54 -7.72 -6.16 -11.27
CA TYR A 54 -8.89 -6.06 -10.40
C TYR A 54 -9.21 -7.39 -9.74
N SER A 55 -9.62 -7.35 -8.47
CA SER A 55 -10.17 -8.51 -7.79
C SER A 55 -11.38 -9.09 -8.54
N LYS A 56 -11.54 -10.42 -8.48
CA LYS A 56 -12.69 -11.07 -9.12
C LYS A 56 -13.97 -10.73 -8.35
N LYS A 57 -15.09 -10.60 -9.06
CA LYS A 57 -16.39 -10.38 -8.41
C LYS A 57 -16.68 -11.53 -7.44
N SER A 58 -17.07 -11.19 -6.22
CA SER A 58 -17.37 -12.14 -5.14
C SER A 58 -16.17 -12.95 -4.61
N TYR A 59 -14.93 -12.46 -4.80
CA TYR A 59 -13.72 -13.03 -4.21
C TYR A 59 -13.12 -12.08 -3.15
N PRO A 60 -13.61 -12.13 -1.89
CA PRO A 60 -13.06 -11.28 -0.82
C PRO A 60 -11.60 -11.64 -0.47
N GLY A 61 -11.15 -12.85 -0.82
CA GLY A 61 -9.77 -13.30 -0.59
C GLY A 61 -8.71 -12.45 -1.27
N ASP A 62 -9.02 -11.85 -2.42
CA ASP A 62 -8.08 -11.02 -3.19
C ASP A 62 -7.67 -9.77 -2.39
N ASN A 63 -8.58 -9.24 -1.58
CA ASN A 63 -8.39 -8.05 -0.77
C ASN A 63 -7.97 -8.35 0.68
N ALA A 64 -7.87 -9.63 1.05
CA ALA A 64 -7.67 -10.06 2.44
C ALA A 64 -6.38 -9.50 3.06
N CYS A 65 -5.33 -9.26 2.26
CA CYS A 65 -4.07 -8.70 2.74
C CYS A 65 -4.24 -7.28 3.28
N ILE A 66 -4.82 -6.38 2.49
CA ILE A 66 -5.01 -4.98 2.90
C ILE A 66 -6.11 -4.84 3.95
N GLU A 67 -7.15 -5.69 3.92
CA GLU A 67 -8.16 -5.74 4.96
C GLU A 67 -7.58 -6.18 6.31
N SER A 68 -6.70 -7.18 6.30
CA SER A 68 -5.96 -7.61 7.48
C SER A 68 -5.08 -6.50 8.03
N PHE A 69 -4.37 -5.77 7.15
CA PHE A 69 -3.60 -4.58 7.53
C PHE A 69 -4.47 -3.53 8.22
N HIS A 70 -5.62 -3.17 7.63
CA HIS A 70 -6.56 -2.21 8.18
C HIS A 70 -7.13 -2.64 9.54
N ALA A 71 -7.48 -3.92 9.70
CA ALA A 71 -7.94 -4.46 10.97
C ALA A 71 -6.83 -4.38 12.04
N LEU A 72 -5.59 -4.66 11.66
CA LEU A 72 -4.44 -4.62 12.56
C LEU A 72 -4.10 -3.21 13.02
N ILE A 73 -3.97 -2.24 12.12
CA ILE A 73 -3.60 -0.86 12.49
C ILE A 73 -4.67 -0.23 13.39
N LYS A 74 -5.96 -0.48 13.13
CA LYS A 74 -7.06 -0.02 13.99
C LYS A 74 -6.94 -0.63 15.39
N ARG A 75 -6.90 -1.97 15.46
CA ARG A 75 -6.91 -2.71 16.73
C ARG A 75 -5.66 -2.46 17.57
N LYS A 76 -4.47 -2.46 16.96
CA LYS A 76 -3.19 -2.43 17.69
C LYS A 76 -2.63 -1.02 17.90
N TRP A 77 -3.06 -0.05 17.09
CA TRP A 77 -2.47 1.28 17.10
C TRP A 77 -3.51 2.38 17.31
N LEU A 78 -4.37 2.62 16.32
CA LEU A 78 -5.23 3.82 16.30
C LEU A 78 -6.24 3.85 17.46
N ASN A 79 -6.82 2.70 17.83
CA ASN A 79 -7.79 2.63 18.92
C ASN A 79 -7.19 2.93 20.31
N ARG A 80 -5.86 3.07 20.42
CA ARG A 80 -5.17 3.43 21.67
C ARG A 80 -5.09 4.95 21.88
N PHE A 81 -5.46 5.74 20.88
CA PHE A 81 -5.37 7.19 20.90
C PHE A 81 -6.76 7.82 20.72
N LYS A 82 -7.00 8.94 21.41
CA LYS A 82 -8.07 9.86 21.03
C LYS A 82 -7.51 10.77 19.95
N ILE A 83 -8.03 10.68 18.74
CA ILE A 83 -7.54 11.42 17.59
C ILE A 83 -8.37 12.69 17.43
N HIS A 84 -7.73 13.84 17.54
CA HIS A 84 -8.40 15.15 17.54
C HIS A 84 -8.29 15.89 16.21
N SER A 85 -7.40 15.45 15.31
CA SER A 85 -7.20 16.10 14.02
C SER A 85 -6.73 15.14 12.93
N TYR A 86 -6.91 15.54 11.67
CA TYR A 86 -6.40 14.79 10.52
C TYR A 86 -4.86 14.71 10.50
N SER A 87 -4.17 15.78 10.89
CA SER A 87 -2.70 15.80 10.97
C SER A 87 -2.18 14.82 12.01
N GLU A 88 -2.86 14.73 13.16
CA GLU A 88 -2.56 13.73 14.18
C GLU A 88 -2.79 12.30 13.66
N ALA A 89 -3.94 12.05 13.01
CA ALA A 89 -4.23 10.75 12.40
C ALA A 89 -3.13 10.34 11.41
N LYS A 90 -2.74 11.26 10.52
CA LYS A 90 -1.68 11.06 9.53
C LYS A 90 -0.34 10.73 10.19
N ARG A 91 0.03 11.45 11.27
CA ARG A 91 1.26 11.18 12.03
C ARG A 91 1.24 9.80 12.68
N LEU A 92 0.11 9.40 13.29
CA LEU A 92 -0.03 8.10 13.93
C LEU A 92 0.05 6.95 12.93
N VAL A 93 -0.59 7.10 11.76
CA VAL A 93 -0.51 6.11 10.68
C VAL A 93 0.93 6.00 10.15
N PHE A 94 1.60 7.12 9.91
CA PHE A 94 3.00 7.13 9.48
C PHE A 94 3.92 6.45 10.50
N GLN A 95 3.79 6.79 11.79
CA GLN A 95 4.56 6.12 12.86
C GLN A 95 4.32 4.60 12.86
N TYR A 96 3.07 4.15 12.79
CA TYR A 96 2.78 2.73 12.76
C TYR A 96 3.47 2.02 11.59
N ILE A 97 3.41 2.60 10.39
CA ILE A 97 3.98 2.00 9.19
C ILE A 97 5.51 1.93 9.29
N GLU A 98 6.17 3.04 9.57
CA GLU A 98 7.63 3.15 9.52
C GLU A 98 8.33 2.54 10.72
N THR A 99 7.80 2.75 11.94
CA THR A 99 8.53 2.37 13.17
C THR A 99 8.11 1.03 13.74
N PHE A 100 7.04 0.41 13.21
CA PHE A 100 6.56 -0.86 13.73
C PHE A 100 6.18 -1.87 12.64
N TYR A 101 5.29 -1.53 11.72
CA TYR A 101 4.78 -2.49 10.74
C TYR A 101 5.87 -2.97 9.79
N ASN A 102 6.62 -2.05 9.17
CA ASN A 102 7.67 -2.43 8.23
C ASN A 102 8.92 -2.95 8.93
N THR A 103 9.24 -2.46 10.12
CA THR A 103 10.56 -2.63 10.76
C THR A 103 10.60 -3.66 11.90
N VAL A 104 9.48 -3.94 12.56
CA VAL A 104 9.44 -4.79 13.77
C VAL A 104 8.47 -5.96 13.62
N ARG A 105 7.32 -5.75 12.97
CA ARG A 105 6.26 -6.74 12.92
C ARG A 105 6.65 -7.92 12.05
N THR A 106 6.63 -9.12 12.61
CA THR A 106 6.88 -10.35 11.86
C THR A 106 5.63 -10.86 11.13
N HIS A 107 5.82 -11.45 9.96
CA HIS A 107 4.76 -12.05 9.14
C HIS A 107 5.13 -13.49 8.79
N SER A 108 4.19 -14.44 8.95
CA SER A 108 4.41 -15.85 8.60
C SER A 108 4.73 -16.03 7.10
N ARG A 109 4.11 -15.22 6.24
CA ARG A 109 4.39 -15.19 4.79
C ARG A 109 5.79 -14.64 4.46
N CYS A 110 6.40 -13.91 5.38
CA CYS A 110 7.76 -13.39 5.26
C CYS A 110 8.75 -14.24 6.07
N GLU A 111 8.49 -15.54 6.23
CA GLU A 111 9.35 -16.46 6.99
C GLU A 111 9.60 -15.99 8.44
N PHE A 112 8.58 -15.39 9.05
CA PHE A 112 8.66 -14.76 10.39
C PHE A 112 9.63 -13.58 10.50
N LYS A 113 9.99 -12.95 9.37
CA LYS A 113 10.75 -11.70 9.31
C LYS A 113 9.82 -10.49 9.24
N SER A 114 10.35 -9.30 9.52
CA SER A 114 9.65 -8.05 9.20
C SER A 114 9.61 -7.80 7.69
N PRO A 115 8.63 -7.04 7.17
CA PRO A 115 8.56 -6.69 5.76
C PRO A 115 9.86 -6.09 5.23
N LYS A 116 10.49 -5.20 6.00
CA LYS A 116 11.76 -4.59 5.63
C LYS A 116 12.89 -5.62 5.55
N GLN A 117 13.04 -6.49 6.54
CA GLN A 117 14.07 -7.53 6.51
C GLN A 117 13.89 -8.47 5.32
N PHE A 118 12.67 -8.92 5.09
CA PHE A 118 12.35 -9.79 3.95
C PHE A 118 12.67 -9.12 2.61
N GLU A 119 12.35 -7.83 2.48
CA GLU A 119 12.65 -7.04 1.29
C GLU A 119 14.17 -6.82 1.11
N ASP A 120 14.90 -6.47 2.17
CA ASP A 120 16.35 -6.25 2.13
C ASP A 120 17.10 -7.53 1.70
N GLU A 121 16.67 -8.70 2.21
CA GLU A 121 17.22 -10.01 1.81
C GLU A 121 16.90 -10.34 0.34
N TYR A 122 15.66 -10.08 -0.10
CA TYR A 122 15.27 -10.27 -1.50
C TYR A 122 16.10 -9.39 -2.45
N GLN A 123 16.33 -8.13 -2.11
CA GLN A 123 17.15 -7.22 -2.91
C GLN A 123 18.60 -7.70 -2.99
N THR A 124 19.16 -8.17 -1.88
CA THR A 124 20.51 -8.78 -1.85
C THR A 124 20.60 -9.99 -2.79
N LEU A 125 19.58 -10.87 -2.75
CA LEU A 125 19.51 -12.03 -3.64
C LEU A 125 19.49 -11.62 -5.12
N ILE A 126 18.64 -10.66 -5.49
CA ILE A 126 18.54 -10.18 -6.87
C ILE A 126 19.88 -9.57 -7.33
N GLN A 127 20.51 -8.74 -6.49
CA GLN A 127 21.81 -8.15 -6.81
C GLN A 127 22.87 -9.21 -7.11
N ASN A 128 22.94 -10.26 -6.27
CA ASN A 128 23.87 -11.37 -6.48
C ASN A 128 23.58 -12.15 -7.76
N LEU A 129 22.31 -12.34 -8.12
CA LEU A 129 21.91 -13.01 -9.36
C LEU A 129 22.20 -12.18 -10.61
N THR A 130 22.14 -10.84 -10.51
CA THR A 130 22.43 -9.94 -11.64
C THR A 130 23.91 -9.61 -11.81
N ALA A 131 24.73 -9.87 -10.78
CA ALA A 131 26.17 -9.62 -10.78
C ALA A 131 27.01 -10.84 -11.18
N ALA A 132 26.37 -12.00 -11.38
CA ALA A 132 26.96 -13.25 -11.87
C ALA A 132 26.67 -13.45 -13.35
#